data_AF-A0A2T1DCQ2-F1
#
_entry.id   AF-A0A2T1DCQ2-F1
#
_cell.length_a   1.000
_cell.length_b   1.000
_cell.length_c   1.000
_cell.angle_alpha   90.00
_cell.angle_beta   90.00
_cell.angle_gamma   90.00
#
_symmetry.space_group_name_H-M   'P 1'
#
loop_
_entity.id
_entity.type
_entity.pdbx_description
1 polymer ?
#
loop_
_entity_poly.entity_id
_entity_poly.type
_entity_poly.pdbx_seq_one_letter_code
_entity_poly.pdbx_strand_id
1 'polypeptide(L)'
;MSGSGILLAQSVPTQPNNDVVVPVVTPETPQSGPRQPSVVTPVPDPNVVTPVPNPSVIPLPTQPNVIPGQIPQVPTASGIVYVNPTSGNDRSDAGRADAPYRTIAFALQQATAGTIVQLAPGTYSKETGETFPVKMKAGVVLRGDEVGKGQNIQITGSGGYNSKTFATQNVTILAAQSSEIRGVTVTNSNSRGTGIWVEDTNPTIANSTFTKSLREGVFVTGTANPKILDNLFTKNEGDGISVAKAARGEIRGNVFIDTGFGLAISGTSAPLVDGNQISQNQDGIYINDNARPILRNNSITDNKRDGVVATIGAQPDLGTAETPGNNTIRNNKQFDLNNSTGNNTLVAIGNSIDPKRIFGKVDFVASSGTFADVQGHWAQAYIQALAAQKVITGFPDGSFKPNDPVTRAQFAVIVSKAFSPTPRRAGTTFADVAKSFWGFDAIQTASQGGFMAGYPGGTFKPEQKIPRVQALVAIANGLEFGNGDVSVLSRYQDATAIPSYASGSIASATTRKVVVNYPTVGALNPNREATRAEVAAFVYQALVNAGKAQALPSPYVVVVNP
;
A
#
# COMPACT_ATOMS: atom_id res chain seq x y z
N MET A 1 9.75 -65.15 18.46
CA MET A 1 8.54 -65.86 18.04
C MET A 1 7.91 -65.01 16.93
N SER A 2 8.28 -65.24 15.67
CA SER A 2 7.63 -66.10 14.65
C SER A 2 6.59 -65.36 13.80
N GLY A 3 6.76 -65.40 12.47
CA GLY A 3 5.80 -64.98 11.44
C GLY A 3 6.42 -63.97 10.45
N SER A 4 7.26 -64.38 9.48
CA SER A 4 6.94 -64.99 8.16
C SER A 4 6.38 -64.01 7.13
N GLY A 5 7.09 -63.85 6.00
CA GLY A 5 6.63 -63.14 4.81
C GLY A 5 7.74 -62.84 3.80
N ILE A 6 8.20 -63.88 3.07
CA ILE A 6 9.15 -63.81 1.96
C ILE A 6 8.37 -63.70 0.64
N LEU A 7 8.77 -62.82 -0.29
CA LEU A 7 8.67 -63.09 -1.72
C LEU A 7 9.81 -62.43 -2.50
N LEU A 8 10.40 -63.23 -3.37
CA LEU A 8 11.66 -63.05 -4.09
C LEU A 8 11.49 -62.17 -5.34
N ALA A 9 12.48 -61.32 -5.61
CA ALA A 9 12.70 -60.71 -6.92
C ALA A 9 13.84 -61.47 -7.62
N GLN A 10 13.57 -62.02 -8.80
CA GLN A 10 14.58 -62.53 -9.73
C GLN A 10 14.74 -61.58 -10.92
N SER A 11 15.86 -61.74 -11.60
CA SER A 11 16.60 -60.71 -12.33
C SER A 11 17.04 -61.19 -13.72
N VAL A 12 17.10 -60.26 -14.70
CA VAL A 12 17.96 -60.21 -15.94
C VAL A 12 17.52 -61.13 -17.12
N PRO A 13 17.79 -60.91 -18.46
CA PRO A 13 18.64 -59.92 -19.21
C PRO A 13 18.07 -59.17 -20.47
N THR A 14 18.75 -58.06 -20.80
CA THR A 14 19.24 -57.44 -22.08
C THR A 14 18.63 -57.69 -23.50
N GLN A 15 18.25 -56.57 -24.16
CA GLN A 15 18.58 -56.02 -25.53
C GLN A 15 18.65 -56.94 -26.80
N PRO A 16 18.33 -56.45 -28.04
CA PRO A 16 18.89 -55.23 -28.66
C PRO A 16 18.01 -54.38 -29.63
N ASN A 17 18.64 -53.29 -30.09
CA ASN A 17 18.27 -52.23 -31.04
C ASN A 17 17.51 -52.64 -32.32
N ASN A 18 16.68 -51.72 -32.83
CA ASN A 18 16.67 -51.37 -34.25
C ASN A 18 16.16 -49.94 -34.51
N ASP A 19 16.92 -49.24 -35.34
CA ASP A 19 16.73 -47.89 -35.85
C ASP A 19 15.46 -47.73 -36.71
N VAL A 20 14.74 -46.61 -36.55
CA VAL A 20 13.96 -46.03 -37.65
C VAL A 20 14.09 -44.50 -37.64
N VAL A 21 14.67 -44.03 -38.74
CA VAL A 21 14.87 -42.65 -39.16
C VAL A 21 13.52 -41.96 -39.42
N VAL A 22 13.34 -40.73 -38.92
CA VAL A 22 12.23 -39.84 -39.30
C VAL A 22 12.80 -38.45 -39.68
N PRO A 23 12.42 -37.86 -40.83
CA PRO A 23 13.20 -36.80 -41.46
C PRO A 23 12.88 -35.39 -40.97
N VAL A 24 13.89 -34.54 -41.17
CA VAL A 24 13.91 -33.08 -40.97
C VAL A 24 12.94 -32.40 -41.93
N VAL A 25 12.04 -31.56 -41.40
CA VAL A 25 11.18 -30.66 -42.17
C VAL A 25 11.75 -29.24 -42.09
N THR A 26 12.27 -28.75 -43.21
CA THR A 26 12.61 -27.34 -43.46
C THR A 26 11.35 -26.54 -43.82
N PRO A 27 11.24 -25.26 -43.44
CA PRO A 27 10.07 -24.45 -43.75
C PRO A 27 10.11 -23.91 -45.19
N GLU A 28 9.06 -24.23 -45.96
CA GLU A 28 8.80 -23.65 -47.29
C GLU A 28 8.26 -22.22 -47.20
N THR A 29 8.66 -21.44 -48.19
CA THR A 29 8.29 -20.06 -48.50
C THR A 29 6.90 -20.01 -49.15
N PRO A 30 6.00 -19.07 -48.79
CA PRO A 30 4.79 -18.84 -49.57
C PRO A 30 5.06 -17.85 -50.72
N GLN A 31 4.80 -18.32 -51.95
CA GLN A 31 4.67 -17.49 -53.14
C GLN A 31 3.45 -16.56 -53.07
N SER A 32 3.60 -15.45 -53.79
CA SER A 32 2.74 -14.28 -53.93
C SER A 32 1.41 -14.52 -54.67
N GLY A 33 0.31 -14.04 -54.09
CA GLY A 33 -0.96 -13.72 -54.77
C GLY A 33 -1.18 -12.19 -54.88
N PRO A 34 -2.05 -11.71 -55.79
CA PRO A 34 -1.98 -10.36 -56.35
C PRO A 34 -2.50 -9.28 -55.38
N ARG A 35 -1.77 -8.17 -55.29
CA ARG A 35 -2.11 -6.99 -54.47
C ARG A 35 -3.10 -6.08 -55.21
N GLN A 36 -4.17 -5.69 -54.51
CA GLN A 36 -5.01 -4.55 -54.85
C GLN A 36 -4.24 -3.22 -54.65
N PRO A 37 -4.56 -2.15 -55.41
CA PRO A 37 -3.76 -0.94 -55.48
C PRO A 37 -3.86 -0.09 -54.19
N SER A 38 -2.71 0.19 -53.58
CA SER A 38 -2.58 1.13 -52.46
C SER A 38 -2.42 2.56 -52.97
N VAL A 39 -3.22 3.47 -52.42
CA VAL A 39 -3.16 4.91 -52.61
C VAL A 39 -1.84 5.43 -52.03
N VAL A 40 -1.02 6.06 -52.87
CA VAL A 40 0.23 6.72 -52.49
C VAL A 40 -0.09 8.03 -51.78
N THR A 41 0.39 8.19 -50.54
CA THR A 41 0.55 9.50 -49.91
C THR A 41 2.05 9.82 -49.85
N PRO A 42 2.49 11.05 -50.17
CA PRO A 42 3.91 11.37 -50.22
C PRO A 42 4.52 11.57 -48.82
N VAL A 43 5.73 11.08 -48.65
CA VAL A 43 6.60 11.33 -47.48
C VAL A 43 7.10 12.79 -47.53
N PRO A 44 7.09 13.56 -46.41
CA PRO A 44 7.64 14.91 -46.40
C PRO A 44 9.17 14.93 -46.25
N ASP A 45 9.76 15.84 -47.02
CA ASP A 45 11.17 16.25 -47.03
C ASP A 45 11.64 16.80 -45.66
N PRO A 46 12.79 16.37 -45.09
CA PRO A 46 13.23 16.79 -43.77
C PRO A 46 13.87 18.19 -43.68
N ASN A 47 13.84 19.03 -44.73
CA ASN A 47 14.51 20.35 -44.70
C ASN A 47 13.63 21.56 -45.11
N VAL A 48 12.42 21.69 -44.54
CA VAL A 48 11.62 22.92 -44.72
C VAL A 48 11.12 23.45 -43.37
N VAL A 49 11.72 24.56 -42.93
CA VAL A 49 11.23 25.39 -41.82
C VAL A 49 10.25 26.42 -42.38
N THR A 50 9.00 26.40 -41.92
CA THR A 50 8.06 27.53 -42.09
C THR A 50 7.59 28.03 -40.71
N PRO A 51 7.37 29.35 -40.52
CA PRO A 51 7.03 29.92 -39.23
C PRO A 51 5.54 29.80 -38.93
N VAL A 52 5.19 29.29 -37.75
CA VAL A 52 3.80 29.21 -37.27
C VAL A 52 3.46 30.47 -36.46
N PRO A 53 2.28 31.11 -36.66
CA PRO A 53 1.89 32.32 -35.95
C PRO A 53 1.42 32.04 -34.52
N ASN A 54 1.75 33.00 -33.64
CA ASN A 54 1.52 33.03 -32.20
C ASN A 54 0.02 33.16 -31.86
N PRO A 55 -0.59 32.26 -31.07
CA PRO A 55 -1.92 32.47 -30.52
C PRO A 55 -1.86 33.13 -29.12
N SER A 56 -2.47 34.32 -29.08
CA SER A 56 -2.94 35.14 -27.97
C SER A 56 -3.04 34.49 -26.57
N VAL A 57 -2.39 35.16 -25.62
CA VAL A 57 -2.44 34.93 -24.17
C VAL A 57 -3.79 35.37 -23.60
N ILE A 58 -4.47 34.48 -22.87
CA ILE A 58 -5.58 34.81 -21.97
C ILE A 58 -4.99 35.04 -20.56
N PRO A 59 -5.30 36.13 -19.83
CA PRO A 59 -4.72 36.39 -18.51
C PRO A 59 -5.37 35.54 -17.41
N LEU A 60 -4.53 34.98 -16.52
CA LEU A 60 -4.92 34.34 -15.26
C LEU A 60 -5.32 35.41 -14.21
N PRO A 61 -6.21 35.11 -13.24
CA PRO A 61 -6.71 36.09 -12.30
C PRO A 61 -5.65 36.50 -11.26
N THR A 62 -5.68 37.78 -10.92
CA THR A 62 -4.81 38.49 -9.97
C THR A 62 -4.83 37.87 -8.57
N GLN A 63 -3.66 37.44 -8.07
CA GLN A 63 -3.43 37.21 -6.64
C GLN A 63 -3.26 38.55 -5.90
N PRO A 64 -3.72 38.68 -4.63
CA PRO A 64 -3.54 39.88 -3.84
C PRO A 64 -2.07 40.11 -3.44
N ASN A 65 -1.68 41.39 -3.45
CA ASN A 65 -0.36 41.94 -3.11
C ASN A 65 0.33 41.25 -1.93
N VAL A 66 1.49 40.64 -2.19
CA VAL A 66 2.47 40.25 -1.18
C VAL A 66 3.68 41.18 -1.33
N ILE A 67 4.11 41.72 -0.19
CA ILE A 67 5.21 42.67 0.01
C ILE A 67 6.52 42.10 -0.57
N PRO A 68 7.34 42.87 -1.34
CA PRO A 68 8.61 42.36 -1.85
C PRO A 68 9.65 42.35 -0.72
N GLY A 69 9.98 41.16 -0.22
CA GLY A 69 11.00 41.04 0.82
C GLY A 69 11.13 39.65 1.43
N GLN A 70 11.24 38.60 0.61
CA GLN A 70 11.94 37.33 0.86
C GLN A 70 11.47 36.31 -0.18
N ILE A 71 12.29 36.09 -1.21
CA ILE A 71 12.14 34.92 -2.06
C ILE A 71 12.61 33.73 -1.21
N PRO A 72 11.82 32.64 -1.05
CA PRO A 72 12.38 31.38 -0.56
C PRO A 72 13.44 30.96 -1.57
N GLN A 73 14.71 31.11 -1.20
CA GLN A 73 15.80 30.59 -2.02
C GLN A 73 15.59 29.09 -2.21
N VAL A 74 15.51 28.67 -3.47
CA VAL A 74 15.74 27.28 -3.87
C VAL A 74 17.08 26.85 -3.27
N PRO A 75 17.20 25.73 -2.53
CA PRO A 75 18.43 25.40 -1.84
C PRO A 75 19.60 25.23 -2.82
N THR A 76 20.60 26.09 -2.66
CA THR A 76 21.87 26.13 -3.37
C THR A 76 22.83 25.01 -2.90
N ALA A 77 23.32 24.22 -3.87
CA ALA A 77 24.48 23.31 -3.86
C ALA A 77 24.47 22.08 -2.90
N SER A 78 24.12 20.91 -3.44
CA SER A 78 24.41 19.60 -2.83
C SER A 78 25.91 19.25 -2.95
N GLY A 79 26.66 19.41 -1.86
CA GLY A 79 28.04 18.93 -1.77
C GLY A 79 28.13 17.49 -1.26
N ILE A 80 28.97 16.65 -1.88
CA ILE A 80 29.36 15.35 -1.33
C ILE A 80 30.62 15.58 -0.48
N VAL A 81 30.61 15.09 0.77
CA VAL A 81 31.79 15.00 1.63
C VAL A 81 32.13 13.54 1.90
N TYR A 82 33.41 13.20 1.91
CA TYR A 82 33.87 11.82 2.06
C TYR A 82 34.45 11.58 3.46
N VAL A 83 34.14 10.43 4.04
CA VAL A 83 34.64 9.99 5.35
C VAL A 83 35.28 8.62 5.24
N ASN A 84 36.47 8.46 5.82
CA ASN A 84 37.17 7.18 5.93
C ASN A 84 37.78 7.04 7.33
N PRO A 85 37.38 6.02 8.12
CA PRO A 85 37.76 5.92 9.52
C PRO A 85 39.23 5.51 9.71
N THR A 86 39.86 4.98 8.67
CA THR A 86 41.24 4.50 8.69
C THR A 86 42.21 5.56 8.16
N SER A 87 41.97 6.06 6.95
CA SER A 87 42.89 6.96 6.25
C SER A 87 42.53 8.45 6.35
N GLY A 88 41.34 8.78 6.86
CA GLY A 88 40.86 10.16 6.92
C GLY A 88 41.49 10.99 8.04
N ASN A 89 41.30 12.31 7.95
CA ASN A 89 41.77 13.29 8.92
C ASN A 89 40.75 14.42 9.14
N ASP A 90 40.44 14.73 10.39
CA ASP A 90 39.43 15.74 10.78
C ASP A 90 40.03 17.16 10.80
N ARG A 91 40.44 17.63 9.62
CA ARG A 91 40.89 19.01 9.38
C ARG A 91 39.92 19.73 8.46
N SER A 92 39.80 21.05 8.61
CA SER A 92 38.85 21.86 7.84
C SER A 92 39.07 21.87 6.33
N ASP A 93 40.27 21.49 5.86
CA ASP A 93 40.65 21.41 4.45
C ASP A 93 40.49 20.02 3.82
N ALA A 94 40.02 19.02 4.59
CA ALA A 94 39.72 17.67 4.14
C ALA A 94 38.27 17.55 3.60
N GLY A 95 37.72 16.34 3.56
CA GLY A 95 36.34 16.05 3.11
C GLY A 95 36.19 15.77 1.61
N ARG A 96 37.29 15.79 0.84
CA ARG A 96 37.32 15.38 -0.57
C ARG A 96 37.57 13.88 -0.71
N ALA A 97 37.32 13.32 -1.90
CA ALA A 97 37.51 11.89 -2.14
C ALA A 97 38.96 11.41 -1.92
N ASP A 98 39.95 12.25 -2.25
CA ASP A 98 41.39 12.00 -2.10
C ASP A 98 41.94 12.40 -0.71
N ALA A 99 41.19 13.21 0.03
CA ALA A 99 41.53 13.65 1.39
C ALA A 99 40.27 13.64 2.27
N PRO A 100 39.76 12.46 2.66
CA PRO A 100 38.50 12.34 3.39
C PRO A 100 38.63 12.79 4.85
N TYR A 101 37.50 13.16 5.45
CA TYR A 101 37.40 13.29 6.91
C TYR A 101 37.62 11.93 7.57
N ARG A 102 38.03 11.93 8.85
CA ARG A 102 38.18 10.70 9.62
C ARG A 102 36.85 10.26 10.22
N THR A 103 36.08 11.20 10.77
CA THR A 103 34.87 10.88 11.54
C THR A 103 33.60 11.43 10.91
N ILE A 104 32.50 10.70 11.12
CA ILE A 104 31.14 11.09 10.77
C ILE A 104 30.75 12.32 11.60
N ALA A 105 31.10 12.32 12.89
CA ALA A 105 30.84 13.46 13.77
C ALA A 105 31.43 14.77 13.23
N PHE A 106 32.67 14.76 12.75
CA PHE A 106 33.29 15.94 12.15
C PHE A 106 32.62 16.32 10.82
N ALA A 107 32.38 15.34 9.94
CA ALA A 107 31.68 15.58 8.67
C ALA A 107 30.31 16.25 8.87
N LEU A 108 29.55 15.79 9.87
CA LEU A 108 28.26 16.37 10.22
C LEU A 108 28.38 17.79 10.77
N GLN A 109 29.46 18.16 11.46
CA GLN A 109 29.67 19.56 11.88
C GLN A 109 29.82 20.50 10.69
N GLN A 110 30.46 20.04 9.60
CA GLN A 110 30.64 20.81 8.37
C GLN A 110 29.41 20.79 7.45
N ALA A 111 28.58 19.75 7.55
CA ALA A 111 27.44 19.56 6.66
C ALA A 111 26.29 20.58 6.87
N THR A 112 25.61 20.90 5.78
CA THR A 112 24.35 21.67 5.74
C THR A 112 23.25 20.81 5.10
N ALA A 113 21.99 21.24 5.17
CA ALA A 113 20.90 20.52 4.50
C ALA A 113 21.23 20.32 3.01
N GLY A 114 20.99 19.10 2.50
CA GLY A 114 21.34 18.70 1.13
C GLY A 114 22.76 18.14 0.96
N THR A 115 23.62 18.16 1.98
CA THR A 115 24.92 17.49 1.97
C THR A 115 24.77 15.97 1.99
N ILE A 116 25.58 15.28 1.18
CA ILE A 116 25.75 13.82 1.23
C ILE A 116 27.08 13.51 1.93
N VAL A 117 27.03 12.85 3.06
CA VAL A 117 28.19 12.29 3.77
C VAL A 117 28.41 10.86 3.27
N GLN A 118 29.37 10.70 2.35
CA GLN A 118 29.74 9.42 1.77
C GLN A 118 30.74 8.69 2.67
N LEU A 119 30.36 7.49 3.12
CA LEU A 119 31.20 6.63 3.95
C LEU A 119 32.00 5.66 3.09
N ALA A 120 33.29 5.52 3.40
CA ALA A 120 34.13 4.43 2.93
C ALA A 120 33.94 3.18 3.81
N PRO A 121 34.24 1.97 3.29
CA PRO A 121 34.31 0.76 4.10
C PRO A 121 35.24 0.91 5.31
N GLY A 122 34.80 0.37 6.44
CA GLY A 122 35.54 0.42 7.70
C GLY A 122 34.60 0.39 8.92
N THR A 123 35.23 0.41 10.09
CA THR A 123 34.53 0.51 11.38
C THR A 123 34.63 1.93 11.88
N TYR A 124 33.49 2.54 12.18
CA TYR A 124 33.32 3.85 12.78
C TYR A 124 32.91 3.62 14.24
N SER A 125 33.89 3.69 15.13
CA SER A 125 33.74 3.46 16.56
C SER A 125 34.53 4.48 17.38
N LYS A 126 34.42 4.41 18.70
CA LYS A 126 35.19 5.27 19.60
C LYS A 126 36.70 5.07 19.40
N GLU A 127 37.12 3.84 19.11
CA GLU A 127 38.52 3.48 18.83
C GLU A 127 39.03 4.09 17.52
N THR A 128 38.15 4.33 16.54
CA THR A 128 38.53 5.00 15.29
C THR A 128 38.35 6.52 15.35
N GLY A 129 37.83 7.05 16.46
CA GLY A 129 37.74 8.49 16.75
C GLY A 129 36.32 9.04 16.81
N GLU A 130 35.28 8.23 16.59
CA GLU A 130 33.90 8.72 16.63
C GLU A 130 33.46 9.21 18.00
N THR A 131 32.56 10.20 17.99
CA THR A 131 31.85 10.66 19.18
C THR A 131 30.38 10.26 19.09
N PHE A 132 29.89 9.55 20.10
CA PHE A 132 28.51 9.06 20.16
C PHE A 132 27.65 9.85 21.16
N PRO A 133 26.33 9.99 20.92
CA PRO A 133 25.62 9.54 19.71
C PRO A 133 26.06 10.37 18.50
N VAL A 134 26.13 9.75 17.33
CA VAL A 134 26.28 10.45 16.05
C VAL A 134 24.98 11.21 15.82
N LYS A 135 25.04 12.55 15.85
CA LYS A 135 23.85 13.42 15.76
C LYS A 135 23.67 13.88 14.32
N MET A 136 22.72 13.28 13.62
CA MET A 136 22.36 13.71 12.27
C MET A 136 21.94 15.18 12.25
N LYS A 137 22.19 15.85 11.13
CA LYS A 137 21.65 17.19 10.86
C LYS A 137 20.44 17.11 9.96
N ALA A 138 19.55 18.09 10.09
CA ALA A 138 18.34 18.14 9.29
C ALA A 138 18.67 18.21 7.79
N GLY A 139 18.00 17.39 6.99
CA GLY A 139 18.21 17.33 5.53
C GLY A 139 19.55 16.76 5.07
N VAL A 140 20.38 16.20 5.96
CA VAL A 140 21.67 15.57 5.58
C VAL A 140 21.49 14.08 5.31
N VAL A 141 22.18 13.59 4.29
CA VAL A 141 22.21 12.17 3.92
C VAL A 141 23.51 11.54 4.39
N LEU A 142 23.45 10.51 5.24
CA LEU A 142 24.55 9.61 5.55
C LEU A 142 24.46 8.39 4.64
N ARG A 143 25.40 8.25 3.70
CA ARG A 143 25.36 7.23 2.64
C ARG A 143 26.56 6.30 2.71
N GLY A 144 26.31 5.01 2.89
CA GLY A 144 27.28 3.94 2.72
C GLY A 144 27.03 3.13 1.44
N ASP A 145 26.99 1.81 1.57
CA ASP A 145 26.75 0.83 0.51
C ASP A 145 25.33 0.26 0.61
N GLU A 146 24.42 0.80 -0.19
CA GLU A 146 23.01 0.36 -0.17
C GLU A 146 22.82 -1.04 -0.77
N VAL A 147 23.64 -1.42 -1.75
CA VAL A 147 23.53 -2.73 -2.42
C VAL A 147 23.91 -3.83 -1.44
N GLY A 148 25.03 -3.66 -0.74
CA GLY A 148 25.49 -4.58 0.31
C GLY A 148 24.83 -4.35 1.68
N LYS A 149 23.81 -3.50 1.79
CA LYS A 149 23.19 -3.08 3.06
C LYS A 149 24.20 -2.69 4.15
N GLY A 150 25.31 -2.08 3.75
CA GLY A 150 26.36 -1.61 4.62
C GLY A 150 27.21 -2.68 5.29
N GLN A 151 27.26 -3.92 4.80
CA GLN A 151 28.02 -5.03 5.43
C GLN A 151 29.47 -4.66 5.79
N ASN A 152 30.12 -3.81 4.99
CA ASN A 152 31.51 -3.37 5.20
C ASN A 152 31.64 -1.97 5.83
N ILE A 153 30.54 -1.34 6.25
CA ILE A 153 30.50 0.02 6.82
C ILE A 153 29.81 -0.09 8.17
N GLN A 154 30.58 -0.32 9.23
CA GLN A 154 30.08 -0.61 10.56
C GLN A 154 30.13 0.62 11.44
N ILE A 155 28.99 1.08 11.96
CA ILE A 155 28.90 2.15 12.95
C ILE A 155 28.58 1.50 14.28
N THR A 156 29.59 1.41 15.15
CA THR A 156 29.53 0.66 16.40
C THR A 156 29.87 1.58 17.57
N GLY A 157 28.91 1.82 18.43
CA GLY A 157 29.12 2.66 19.60
C GLY A 157 27.83 3.02 20.31
N SER A 158 27.96 3.91 21.29
CA SER A 158 26.85 4.28 22.15
C SER A 158 27.17 5.57 22.88
N GLY A 159 26.19 6.45 23.04
CA GLY A 159 26.29 7.65 23.85
C GLY A 159 24.97 8.03 24.48
N GLY A 160 25.04 8.75 25.61
CA GLY A 160 23.86 9.19 26.35
C GLY A 160 23.06 10.25 25.58
N TYR A 161 21.74 10.06 25.54
CA TYR A 161 20.79 11.01 25.00
C TYR A 161 19.61 11.20 25.97
N ASN A 162 19.34 12.44 26.36
CA ASN A 162 18.18 12.78 27.19
C ASN A 162 16.96 12.95 26.30
N SER A 163 16.13 11.90 26.22
CA SER A 163 14.89 11.91 25.45
C SER A 163 13.87 12.90 26.03
N LYS A 164 13.03 13.46 25.15
CA LYS A 164 11.91 14.32 25.55
C LYS A 164 10.72 13.50 26.06
N THR A 165 10.58 12.28 25.56
CA THR A 165 9.43 11.39 25.80
C THR A 165 9.76 10.21 26.72
N PHE A 166 11.06 9.98 26.97
CA PHE A 166 11.61 8.97 27.87
C PHE A 166 12.77 9.53 28.71
N ALA A 167 13.27 8.71 29.65
CA ALA A 167 14.50 9.02 30.39
C ALA A 167 15.75 8.94 29.50
N THR A 168 16.93 9.15 30.07
CA THR A 168 18.21 9.00 29.36
C THR A 168 18.32 7.63 28.68
N GLN A 169 18.70 7.65 27.41
CA GLN A 169 18.86 6.49 26.53
C GLN A 169 20.32 6.36 26.08
N ASN A 170 20.75 5.13 25.79
CA ASN A 170 22.03 4.84 25.16
C ASN A 170 21.82 4.66 23.66
N VAL A 171 22.37 5.54 22.84
CA VAL A 171 22.04 5.65 21.41
C VAL A 171 23.30 5.67 20.55
N THR A 172 23.28 4.97 19.41
CA THR A 172 24.38 5.06 18.42
C THR A 172 24.20 6.27 17.54
N ILE A 173 23.03 6.41 16.90
CA ILE A 173 22.71 7.51 16.00
C ILE A 173 21.42 8.18 16.45
N LEU A 174 21.45 9.50 16.60
CA LEU A 174 20.26 10.32 16.80
C LEU A 174 19.82 10.88 15.45
N ALA A 175 18.67 10.44 14.96
CA ALA A 175 18.14 10.88 13.67
C ALA A 175 17.56 12.31 13.77
N ALA A 176 17.54 13.02 12.64
CA ALA A 176 17.07 14.39 12.56
C ALA A 176 15.95 14.56 11.54
N GLN A 177 15.34 15.74 11.55
CA GLN A 177 14.28 16.09 10.61
C GLN A 177 14.75 15.95 9.16
N SER A 178 14.05 15.14 8.38
CA SER A 178 14.35 14.92 6.96
C SER A 178 15.78 14.47 6.66
N SER A 179 16.50 13.92 7.65
CA SER A 179 17.80 13.29 7.42
C SER A 179 17.62 11.90 6.80
N GLU A 180 18.64 11.43 6.09
CA GLU A 180 18.64 10.07 5.54
C GLU A 180 19.83 9.27 6.06
N ILE A 181 19.61 8.00 6.39
CA ILE A 181 20.65 7.06 6.82
C ILE A 181 20.51 5.82 5.94
N ARG A 182 21.48 5.59 5.05
CA ARG A 182 21.37 4.58 4.00
C ARG A 182 22.66 3.77 3.86
N GLY A 183 22.55 2.45 3.66
CA GLY A 183 23.71 1.62 3.32
C GLY A 183 24.73 1.43 4.44
N VAL A 184 24.30 1.37 5.71
CA VAL A 184 25.20 1.22 6.86
C VAL A 184 24.85 0.00 7.70
N THR A 185 25.84 -0.57 8.41
CA THR A 185 25.60 -1.53 9.50
C THR A 185 25.68 -0.80 10.83
N VAL A 186 24.69 -0.95 11.71
CA VAL A 186 24.66 -0.29 13.03
C VAL A 186 24.60 -1.34 14.14
N THR A 187 25.45 -1.17 15.16
CA THR A 187 25.51 -2.03 16.35
C THR A 187 25.62 -1.18 17.63
N ASN A 188 24.77 -1.46 18.61
CA ASN A 188 24.89 -0.92 19.96
C ASN A 188 24.95 -2.02 21.02
N SER A 189 26.16 -2.44 21.37
CA SER A 189 26.41 -3.52 22.33
C SER A 189 26.35 -3.07 23.80
N ASN A 190 26.00 -1.81 24.09
CA ASN A 190 25.82 -1.37 25.47
C ASN A 190 24.48 -1.84 26.03
N SER A 191 24.42 -2.00 27.36
CA SER A 191 23.16 -2.27 28.05
C SER A 191 22.12 -1.20 27.71
N ARG A 192 20.91 -1.65 27.32
CA ARG A 192 19.83 -0.80 26.82
C ARG A 192 20.23 0.09 25.62
N GLY A 193 21.22 -0.35 24.85
CA GLY A 193 21.72 0.35 23.68
C GLY A 193 20.81 0.18 22.49
N THR A 194 20.31 1.30 21.96
CA THR A 194 19.53 1.37 20.73
C THR A 194 20.43 1.79 19.56
N GLY A 195 20.26 1.18 18.39
CA GLY A 195 20.97 1.58 17.17
C GLY A 195 20.65 3.02 16.76
N ILE A 196 19.44 3.24 16.22
CA ILE A 196 18.97 4.59 15.85
C ILE A 196 17.80 5.01 16.74
N TRP A 197 17.89 6.20 17.30
CA TRP A 197 16.78 6.85 18.00
C TRP A 197 16.10 7.89 17.10
N VAL A 198 14.78 7.77 16.94
CA VAL A 198 13.93 8.68 16.17
C VAL A 198 12.85 9.24 17.09
N GLU A 199 12.90 10.54 17.35
CA GLU A 199 11.96 11.23 18.23
C GLU A 199 11.51 12.53 17.58
N ASP A 200 10.18 12.69 17.43
CA ASP A 200 9.52 13.88 16.84
C ASP A 200 10.06 14.32 15.46
N THR A 201 10.64 13.39 14.72
CA THR A 201 11.31 13.64 13.42
C THR A 201 10.83 12.66 12.35
N ASN A 202 11.17 12.93 11.09
CA ASN A 202 10.76 12.14 9.92
C ASN A 202 11.92 11.68 9.02
N PRO A 203 12.95 11.00 9.55
CA PRO A 203 14.07 10.54 8.73
C PRO A 203 13.67 9.43 7.76
N THR A 204 14.48 9.23 6.72
CA THR A 204 14.48 7.99 5.92
C THR A 204 15.63 7.10 6.37
N ILE A 205 15.33 5.86 6.77
CA ILE A 205 16.31 4.84 7.14
C ILE A 205 16.15 3.71 6.14
N ALA A 206 17.13 3.51 5.26
CA ALA A 206 16.97 2.60 4.14
C ALA A 206 18.18 1.70 3.89
N ASN A 207 17.94 0.52 3.31
CA ASN A 207 19.00 -0.34 2.77
C ASN A 207 20.18 -0.53 3.76
N SER A 208 19.89 -0.72 5.03
CA SER A 208 20.88 -0.80 6.11
C SER A 208 20.73 -2.10 6.89
N THR A 209 21.76 -2.46 7.67
CA THR A 209 21.76 -3.63 8.54
C THR A 209 21.80 -3.18 10.02
N PHE A 210 20.92 -3.71 10.85
CA PHE A 210 20.86 -3.47 12.28
C PHE A 210 21.09 -4.78 13.01
N THR A 211 22.24 -4.90 13.69
CA THR A 211 22.64 -6.19 14.26
C THR A 211 23.35 -6.06 15.59
N LYS A 212 23.22 -7.09 16.43
CA LYS A 212 23.92 -7.24 17.71
C LYS A 212 23.70 -6.06 18.67
N SER A 213 22.56 -5.37 18.55
CA SER A 213 22.17 -4.37 19.54
C SER A 213 21.51 -5.07 20.73
N LEU A 214 21.85 -4.67 21.96
CA LEU A 214 21.28 -5.33 23.16
C LEU A 214 19.84 -4.92 23.44
N ARG A 215 19.36 -3.83 22.83
CA ARG A 215 17.97 -3.39 22.90
C ARG A 215 17.35 -3.47 21.52
N GLU A 216 17.04 -2.36 20.85
CA GLU A 216 16.45 -2.37 19.52
C GLU A 216 17.39 -1.82 18.44
N GLY A 217 17.20 -2.28 17.20
CA GLY A 217 17.86 -1.70 16.04
C GLY A 217 17.45 -0.24 15.82
N VAL A 218 16.13 0.02 15.78
CA VAL A 218 15.57 1.37 15.66
C VAL A 218 14.44 1.57 16.68
N PHE A 219 14.44 2.71 17.36
CA PHE A 219 13.36 3.11 18.27
C PHE A 219 12.69 4.39 17.76
N VAL A 220 11.37 4.36 17.59
CA VAL A 220 10.55 5.45 17.04
C VAL A 220 9.56 5.94 18.08
N THR A 221 9.56 7.23 18.37
CA THR A 221 8.70 7.77 19.43
C THR A 221 8.30 9.24 19.31
N GLY A 222 7.58 9.74 20.31
CA GLY A 222 6.89 11.02 20.30
C GLY A 222 5.83 11.04 19.22
N THR A 223 5.98 11.97 18.29
CA THR A 223 5.14 12.15 17.10
C THR A 223 5.89 11.83 15.81
N ALA A 224 7.03 11.12 15.91
CA ALA A 224 7.86 10.78 14.77
C ALA A 224 7.08 10.06 13.66
N ASN A 225 7.48 10.29 12.41
CA ASN A 225 6.88 9.71 11.22
C ASN A 225 7.96 9.33 10.19
N PRO A 226 8.87 8.38 10.52
CA PRO A 226 9.96 7.99 9.63
C PRO A 226 9.49 7.10 8.48
N LYS A 227 10.35 6.98 7.46
CA LYS A 227 10.29 5.90 6.46
C LYS A 227 11.42 4.91 6.75
N ILE A 228 11.08 3.67 7.08
CA ILE A 228 12.05 2.60 7.38
C ILE A 228 11.89 1.54 6.29
N LEU A 229 12.83 1.53 5.33
CA LEU A 229 12.65 0.87 4.04
C LEU A 229 13.77 -0.15 3.76
N ASP A 230 13.41 -1.39 3.43
CA ASP A 230 14.34 -2.37 2.88
C ASP A 230 15.58 -2.60 3.76
N ASN A 231 15.45 -2.58 5.08
CA ASN A 231 16.55 -2.86 6.01
C ASN A 231 16.57 -4.33 6.44
N LEU A 232 17.72 -4.77 6.94
CA LEU A 232 17.90 -6.07 7.58
C LEU A 232 18.08 -5.87 9.09
N PHE A 233 17.14 -6.37 9.89
CA PHE A 233 17.24 -6.44 11.35
C PHE A 233 17.59 -7.87 11.74
N THR A 234 18.77 -8.08 12.32
CA THR A 234 19.21 -9.45 12.63
C THR A 234 20.05 -9.59 13.89
N LYS A 235 19.81 -10.63 14.69
CA LYS A 235 20.62 -10.95 15.88
C LYS A 235 20.67 -9.81 16.91
N ASN A 236 19.60 -9.03 17.02
CA ASN A 236 19.45 -8.07 18.12
C ASN A 236 18.90 -8.84 19.33
N GLU A 237 19.43 -8.58 20.52
CA GLU A 237 18.97 -9.27 21.73
C GLU A 237 17.53 -8.84 22.07
N GLY A 238 17.21 -7.55 21.92
CA GLY A 238 15.85 -7.05 21.92
C GLY A 238 15.27 -6.93 20.51
N ASP A 239 14.44 -5.93 20.27
CA ASP A 239 13.59 -5.90 19.08
C ASP A 239 14.34 -5.48 17.79
N GLY A 240 13.76 -5.79 16.64
CA GLY A 240 14.18 -5.16 15.39
C GLY A 240 13.85 -3.67 15.43
N ILE A 241 12.56 -3.37 15.54
CA ILE A 241 12.03 -2.00 15.68
C ILE A 241 11.08 -1.92 16.87
N SER A 242 11.23 -0.87 17.67
CA SER A 242 10.22 -0.46 18.65
C SER A 242 9.54 0.84 18.21
N VAL A 243 8.20 0.89 18.27
CA VAL A 243 7.37 2.07 17.99
C VAL A 243 6.51 2.37 19.21
N ALA A 244 6.56 3.60 19.72
CA ALA A 244 5.91 3.96 20.98
C ALA A 244 5.26 5.36 20.93
N LYS A 245 4.47 5.65 21.96
CA LYS A 245 3.74 6.93 22.13
C LYS A 245 2.78 7.16 20.96
N ALA A 246 2.77 8.33 20.32
CA ALA A 246 1.88 8.68 19.21
C ALA A 246 2.58 8.57 17.84
N ALA A 247 3.70 7.85 17.78
CA ALA A 247 4.49 7.73 16.58
C ALA A 247 3.70 7.07 15.44
N ARG A 248 4.00 7.51 14.23
CA ARG A 248 3.50 6.98 12.97
C ARG A 248 4.72 6.57 12.13
N GLY A 249 4.52 6.37 10.84
CA GLY A 249 5.62 6.04 9.92
C GLY A 249 5.25 4.91 8.99
N GLU A 250 6.15 4.68 8.04
CA GLU A 250 6.09 3.57 7.10
C GLU A 250 7.23 2.60 7.40
N ILE A 251 6.88 1.33 7.61
CA ILE A 251 7.84 0.23 7.79
C ILE A 251 7.60 -0.73 6.63
N ARG A 252 8.48 -0.69 5.62
CA ARG A 252 8.25 -1.35 4.33
C ARG A 252 9.43 -2.18 3.86
N GLY A 253 9.16 -3.38 3.36
CA GLY A 253 10.18 -4.22 2.69
C GLY A 253 11.33 -4.70 3.58
N ASN A 254 11.24 -4.52 4.90
CA ASN A 254 12.31 -4.90 5.82
C ASN A 254 12.28 -6.41 6.11
N VAL A 255 13.44 -6.93 6.47
CA VAL A 255 13.62 -8.32 6.90
C VAL A 255 14.00 -8.33 8.38
N PHE A 256 13.30 -9.13 9.19
CA PHE A 256 13.51 -9.28 10.62
C PHE A 256 13.77 -10.75 10.94
N ILE A 257 14.98 -11.06 11.41
CA ILE A 257 15.41 -12.44 11.68
C ILE A 257 16.28 -12.57 12.93
N ASP A 258 15.95 -13.52 13.80
CA ASP A 258 16.68 -13.75 15.05
C ASP A 258 16.77 -12.49 15.96
N THR A 259 15.68 -11.75 16.11
CA THR A 259 15.55 -10.70 17.14
C THR A 259 14.69 -11.18 18.31
N GLY A 260 14.58 -10.36 19.36
CA GLY A 260 13.54 -10.44 20.38
C GLY A 260 12.16 -10.41 19.73
N PHE A 261 11.53 -9.25 19.61
CA PHE A 261 10.42 -9.12 18.66
C PHE A 261 10.91 -8.61 17.32
N GLY A 262 10.29 -9.04 16.21
CA GLY A 262 10.54 -8.38 14.93
C GLY A 262 10.17 -6.90 15.04
N LEU A 263 8.93 -6.66 15.49
CA LEU A 263 8.41 -5.33 15.84
C LEU A 263 7.72 -5.34 17.20
N ALA A 264 7.96 -4.31 17.99
CA ALA A 264 7.18 -3.98 19.19
C ALA A 264 6.45 -2.64 18.99
N ILE A 265 5.12 -2.61 19.14
CA ILE A 265 4.28 -1.45 18.82
C ILE A 265 3.37 -1.13 20.01
N SER A 266 3.49 0.09 20.56
CA SER A 266 2.88 0.47 21.85
C SER A 266 2.30 1.89 21.87
N GLY A 267 1.69 2.28 23.00
CA GLY A 267 1.05 3.58 23.17
C GLY A 267 -0.22 3.75 22.33
N THR A 268 -0.29 4.85 21.57
CA THR A 268 -1.35 5.15 20.58
C THR A 268 -0.80 5.16 19.16
N SER A 269 0.36 4.53 18.96
CA SER A 269 1.07 4.55 17.69
C SER A 269 0.28 3.84 16.59
N ALA A 270 0.43 4.32 15.36
CA ALA A 270 -0.29 3.80 14.21
C ALA A 270 0.59 3.77 12.94
N PRO A 271 1.69 2.99 12.94
CA PRO A 271 2.52 2.84 11.76
C PRO A 271 1.83 1.98 10.69
N LEU A 272 2.16 2.23 9.42
CA LEU A 272 1.91 1.31 8.32
C LEU A 272 3.03 0.27 8.29
N VAL A 273 2.67 -1.01 8.40
CA VAL A 273 3.60 -2.15 8.31
C VAL A 273 3.23 -2.93 7.05
N ASP A 274 4.00 -2.76 5.98
CA ASP A 274 3.65 -3.28 4.65
C ASP A 274 4.79 -4.05 3.97
N GLY A 275 4.52 -5.26 3.51
CA GLY A 275 5.49 -6.03 2.71
C GLY A 275 6.76 -6.46 3.44
N ASN A 276 6.75 -6.60 4.76
CA ASN A 276 7.93 -7.03 5.54
C ASN A 276 8.01 -8.56 5.65
N GLN A 277 9.23 -9.08 5.80
CA GLN A 277 9.50 -10.49 6.08
C GLN A 277 9.97 -10.64 7.54
N ILE A 278 9.24 -11.39 8.36
CA ILE A 278 9.42 -11.45 9.81
C ILE A 278 9.43 -12.92 10.23
N SER A 279 10.61 -13.46 10.52
CA SER A 279 10.78 -14.88 10.84
C SER A 279 11.84 -15.16 11.89
N GLN A 280 11.75 -16.30 12.59
CA GLN A 280 12.73 -16.74 13.59
C GLN A 280 12.97 -15.78 14.78
N ASN A 281 12.09 -14.80 14.97
CA ASN A 281 12.13 -13.91 16.14
C ASN A 281 11.45 -14.61 17.33
N GLN A 282 11.59 -14.10 18.56
CA GLN A 282 10.80 -14.61 19.70
C GLN A 282 9.32 -14.52 19.36
N ASP A 283 8.82 -13.33 19.03
CA ASP A 283 7.54 -13.14 18.34
C ASP A 283 7.76 -12.29 17.09
N GLY A 284 6.89 -12.43 16.10
CA GLY A 284 6.96 -11.62 14.90
C GLY A 284 6.64 -10.14 15.19
N ILE A 285 5.39 -9.86 15.58
CA ILE A 285 4.92 -8.51 15.92
C ILE A 285 4.20 -8.55 17.26
N TYR A 286 4.69 -7.78 18.22
CA TYR A 286 4.06 -7.59 19.53
C TYR A 286 3.39 -6.21 19.63
N ILE A 287 2.10 -6.19 19.96
CA ILE A 287 1.27 -4.98 19.95
C ILE A 287 0.56 -4.86 21.30
N ASN A 288 0.68 -3.71 21.96
CA ASN A 288 0.06 -3.47 23.26
C ASN A 288 -0.58 -2.07 23.38
N ASP A 289 -0.98 -1.71 24.59
CA ASP A 289 -1.67 -0.47 24.93
C ASP A 289 -2.89 -0.21 24.04
N ASN A 290 -2.94 0.90 23.30
CA ASN A 290 -4.01 1.27 22.38
C ASN A 290 -3.48 1.45 20.95
N ALA A 291 -2.37 0.77 20.61
CA ALA A 291 -1.74 0.91 19.32
C ALA A 291 -2.65 0.38 18.19
N ARG A 292 -2.59 1.05 17.03
CA ARG A 292 -3.44 0.80 15.86
C ARG A 292 -2.63 0.68 14.57
N PRO A 293 -1.65 -0.24 14.49
CA PRO A 293 -0.89 -0.41 13.26
C PRO A 293 -1.77 -1.00 12.15
N ILE A 294 -1.45 -0.64 10.91
CA ILE A 294 -2.10 -1.20 9.71
C ILE A 294 -1.13 -2.21 9.10
N LEU A 295 -1.52 -3.49 9.06
CA LEU A 295 -0.66 -4.57 8.59
C LEU A 295 -1.13 -5.04 7.21
N ARG A 296 -0.28 -4.88 6.19
CA ARG A 296 -0.57 -5.31 4.81
C ARG A 296 0.56 -6.13 4.21
N ASN A 297 0.23 -7.16 3.44
CA ASN A 297 1.20 -7.90 2.61
C ASN A 297 2.44 -8.45 3.34
N ASN A 298 2.42 -8.62 4.67
CA ASN A 298 3.58 -9.08 5.42
C ASN A 298 3.67 -10.62 5.40
N SER A 299 4.88 -11.15 5.42
CA SER A 299 5.17 -12.57 5.67
C SER A 299 5.69 -12.73 7.08
N ILE A 300 4.87 -13.26 7.99
CA ILE A 300 5.15 -13.42 9.42
C ILE A 300 5.12 -14.91 9.74
N THR A 301 6.26 -15.57 9.57
CA THR A 301 6.32 -17.04 9.61
C THR A 301 7.45 -17.56 10.46
N ASP A 302 7.28 -18.78 10.99
CA ASP A 302 8.37 -19.53 11.62
C ASP A 302 9.03 -18.79 12.81
N ASN A 303 8.27 -17.94 13.52
CA ASN A 303 8.73 -17.31 14.75
C ASN A 303 8.73 -18.33 15.91
N LYS A 304 9.67 -18.13 16.85
CA LYS A 304 9.99 -19.05 17.95
C LYS A 304 8.84 -19.18 18.96
N ARG A 305 7.89 -18.25 18.98
CA ARG A 305 6.65 -18.31 19.74
C ARG A 305 5.45 -17.88 18.89
N ASP A 306 5.13 -16.60 18.79
CA ASP A 306 3.90 -16.16 18.12
C ASP A 306 4.17 -15.34 16.85
N GLY A 307 3.22 -15.34 15.91
CA GLY A 307 3.26 -14.51 14.71
C GLY A 307 2.93 -13.05 15.04
N VAL A 308 1.65 -12.78 15.30
CA VAL A 308 1.18 -11.47 15.78
C VAL A 308 0.55 -11.63 17.15
N VAL A 309 0.97 -10.80 18.11
CA VAL A 309 0.44 -10.75 19.47
C VAL A 309 -0.21 -9.38 19.70
N ALA A 310 -1.48 -9.36 20.08
CA ALA A 310 -2.20 -8.16 20.48
C ALA A 310 -2.62 -8.30 21.94
N THR A 311 -2.32 -7.30 22.77
CA THR A 311 -2.61 -7.31 24.21
C THR A 311 -3.30 -6.03 24.65
N ILE A 312 -3.91 -6.05 25.83
CA ILE A 312 -4.53 -4.88 26.48
C ILE A 312 -5.63 -4.29 25.58
N GLY A 313 -5.45 -3.11 24.99
CA GLY A 313 -6.42 -2.42 24.13
C GLY A 313 -5.96 -2.30 22.67
N ALA A 314 -4.96 -3.08 22.27
CA ALA A 314 -4.41 -3.08 20.93
C ALA A 314 -5.51 -3.34 19.88
N GLN A 315 -5.47 -2.58 18.79
CA GLN A 315 -6.44 -2.63 17.71
C GLN A 315 -5.71 -2.63 16.36
N PRO A 316 -4.92 -3.69 16.06
CA PRO A 316 -4.31 -3.82 14.75
C PRO A 316 -5.38 -3.95 13.67
N ASP A 317 -5.23 -3.19 12.60
CA ASP A 317 -5.96 -3.43 11.36
C ASP A 317 -5.20 -4.51 10.58
N LEU A 318 -5.64 -5.76 10.76
CA LEU A 318 -5.14 -6.91 10.01
C LEU A 318 -5.81 -7.05 8.64
N GLY A 319 -6.76 -6.21 8.26
CA GLY A 319 -7.47 -6.28 6.99
C GLY A 319 -8.97 -6.10 7.15
N THR A 320 -9.54 -5.28 6.27
CA THR A 320 -10.98 -5.06 6.16
C THR A 320 -11.53 -5.71 4.89
N ALA A 321 -12.83 -5.68 4.70
CA ALA A 321 -13.44 -6.22 3.48
C ALA A 321 -13.30 -5.28 2.26
N GLU A 322 -13.04 -3.99 2.48
CA GLU A 322 -12.62 -3.03 1.46
C GLU A 322 -11.12 -3.12 1.21
N THR A 323 -10.31 -3.31 2.25
CA THR A 323 -8.84 -3.38 2.16
C THR A 323 -8.33 -4.66 2.81
N PRO A 324 -8.34 -5.80 2.09
CA PRO A 324 -7.83 -7.07 2.60
C PRO A 324 -6.41 -6.96 3.15
N GLY A 325 -6.12 -7.71 4.20
CA GLY A 325 -4.83 -7.73 4.87
C GLY A 325 -3.70 -8.26 3.99
N ASN A 326 -3.95 -9.35 3.28
CA ASN A 326 -2.97 -10.09 2.48
C ASN A 326 -1.71 -10.49 3.25
N ASN A 327 -1.78 -10.60 4.59
CA ASN A 327 -0.66 -11.08 5.38
C ASN A 327 -0.65 -12.61 5.39
N THR A 328 0.54 -13.19 5.29
CA THR A 328 0.78 -14.61 5.58
C THR A 328 1.30 -14.73 7.00
N ILE A 329 0.46 -15.20 7.91
CA ILE A 329 0.82 -15.38 9.32
C ILE A 329 0.69 -16.87 9.62
N ARG A 330 1.79 -17.61 9.46
CA ARG A 330 1.77 -19.08 9.41
C ARG A 330 2.98 -19.71 10.07
N ASN A 331 2.83 -20.94 10.54
CA ASN A 331 3.93 -21.76 11.05
C ASN A 331 4.67 -21.15 12.25
N ASN A 332 4.03 -20.24 12.97
CA ASN A 332 4.58 -19.76 14.23
C ASN A 332 4.37 -20.83 15.31
N LYS A 333 5.34 -20.97 16.22
CA LYS A 333 5.45 -22.15 17.09
C LYS A 333 4.21 -22.37 17.97
N GLN A 334 3.71 -21.30 18.58
CA GLN A 334 2.60 -21.33 19.52
C GLN A 334 1.30 -20.88 18.84
N PHE A 335 1.17 -19.61 18.48
CA PHE A 335 0.02 -19.09 17.73
C PHE A 335 0.46 -18.28 16.50
N ASP A 336 -0.29 -18.43 15.40
CA ASP A 336 -0.16 -17.51 14.29
C ASP A 336 -0.71 -16.14 14.69
N LEU A 337 -1.88 -16.10 15.33
CA LEU A 337 -2.47 -14.87 15.86
C LEU A 337 -2.89 -15.06 17.32
N ASN A 338 -2.27 -14.29 18.20
CA ASN A 338 -2.56 -14.27 19.62
C ASN A 338 -3.30 -12.98 20.00
N ASN A 339 -4.62 -13.05 20.09
CA ASN A 339 -5.45 -11.99 20.61
C ASN A 339 -5.68 -12.14 22.12
N SER A 340 -4.85 -11.47 22.91
CA SER A 340 -4.91 -11.38 24.37
C SER A 340 -5.44 -10.01 24.85
N THR A 341 -6.30 -9.34 24.07
CA THR A 341 -6.93 -8.04 24.43
C THR A 341 -8.13 -8.17 25.38
N GLY A 342 -8.48 -9.40 25.79
CA GLY A 342 -9.60 -9.70 26.69
C GLY A 342 -10.97 -9.60 26.02
N ASN A 343 -11.39 -8.40 25.62
CA ASN A 343 -12.74 -8.13 25.12
C ASN A 343 -12.82 -7.77 23.63
N ASN A 344 -11.72 -7.38 22.99
CA ASN A 344 -11.77 -7.01 21.58
C ASN A 344 -11.77 -8.26 20.69
N THR A 345 -12.57 -8.23 19.63
CA THR A 345 -12.47 -9.17 18.51
C THR A 345 -11.60 -8.52 17.44
N LEU A 346 -10.52 -9.18 17.03
CA LEU A 346 -9.72 -8.69 15.92
C LEU A 346 -10.36 -9.07 14.60
N VAL A 347 -10.39 -8.14 13.64
CA VAL A 347 -10.83 -8.41 12.27
C VAL A 347 -9.60 -8.67 11.42
N ALA A 348 -9.54 -9.85 10.78
CA ALA A 348 -8.38 -10.32 10.03
C ALA A 348 -8.76 -10.75 8.61
N ILE A 349 -9.52 -9.93 7.90
CA ILE A 349 -10.03 -10.26 6.57
C ILE A 349 -8.89 -10.28 5.54
N GLY A 350 -8.88 -11.33 4.71
CA GLY A 350 -7.92 -11.47 3.62
C GLY A 350 -6.52 -11.93 4.04
N ASN A 351 -6.37 -12.50 5.24
CA ASN A 351 -5.10 -13.06 5.68
C ASN A 351 -5.06 -14.58 5.55
N SER A 352 -3.86 -15.09 5.31
CA SER A 352 -3.57 -16.51 5.42
C SER A 352 -3.12 -16.80 6.86
N ILE A 353 -4.04 -17.27 7.70
CA ILE A 353 -3.81 -17.67 9.12
C ILE A 353 -4.32 -19.10 9.30
N ASP A 354 -3.67 -19.94 10.11
CA ASP A 354 -4.23 -21.24 10.48
C ASP A 354 -5.26 -21.04 11.60
N PRO A 355 -6.57 -21.31 11.38
CA PRO A 355 -7.59 -21.14 12.40
C PRO A 355 -7.35 -21.94 13.68
N LYS A 356 -6.60 -23.04 13.62
CA LYS A 356 -6.25 -23.86 14.79
C LYS A 356 -5.15 -23.23 15.64
N ARG A 357 -4.42 -22.26 15.09
CA ARG A 357 -3.32 -21.54 15.75
C ARG A 357 -3.72 -20.11 16.11
N ILE A 358 -4.98 -19.93 16.47
CA ILE A 358 -5.50 -18.64 16.94
C ILE A 358 -5.81 -18.74 18.42
N PHE A 359 -5.31 -17.77 19.17
CA PHE A 359 -5.75 -17.52 20.53
C PHE A 359 -6.64 -16.27 20.57
N GLY A 360 -7.74 -16.34 21.33
CA GLY A 360 -8.70 -15.25 21.46
C GLY A 360 -9.68 -15.11 20.29
N LYS A 361 -10.47 -14.03 20.32
CA LYS A 361 -11.57 -13.80 19.36
C LYS A 361 -11.04 -13.15 18.09
N VAL A 362 -11.26 -13.80 16.94
CA VAL A 362 -10.85 -13.28 15.63
C VAL A 362 -11.94 -13.55 14.60
N ASP A 363 -12.31 -12.50 13.88
CA ASP A 363 -13.29 -12.54 12.79
C ASP A 363 -12.56 -12.48 11.44
N PHE A 364 -12.76 -13.53 10.62
CA PHE A 364 -12.25 -13.60 9.24
C PHE A 364 -13.27 -13.09 8.21
N VAL A 365 -14.45 -12.73 8.68
CA VAL A 365 -15.55 -12.13 7.93
C VAL A 365 -16.09 -11.00 8.78
N ALA A 366 -16.39 -9.83 8.17
CA ALA A 366 -17.06 -8.78 8.93
C ALA A 366 -18.42 -9.31 9.41
N SER A 367 -18.65 -9.32 10.72
CA SER A 367 -19.87 -9.87 11.30
C SER A 367 -21.11 -9.04 10.91
N SER A 368 -22.13 -9.81 10.54
CA SER A 368 -23.55 -9.54 10.25
C SER A 368 -24.09 -8.10 10.38
N GLY A 369 -24.31 -7.47 9.22
CA GLY A 369 -25.63 -6.94 8.80
C GLY A 369 -26.21 -5.69 9.47
N THR A 370 -25.73 -5.25 10.63
CA THR A 370 -26.23 -4.07 11.34
C THR A 370 -25.13 -3.08 11.65
N PHE A 371 -25.31 -1.84 11.21
CA PHE A 371 -24.35 -0.74 11.42
C PHE A 371 -24.99 0.35 12.28
N ALA A 372 -24.27 0.84 13.29
CA ALA A 372 -24.82 1.78 14.28
C ALA A 372 -25.27 3.11 13.65
N ASP A 373 -24.50 3.62 12.69
CA ASP A 373 -24.73 4.88 11.97
C ASP A 373 -25.72 4.77 10.80
N VAL A 374 -26.30 3.59 10.59
CA VAL A 374 -27.31 3.34 9.55
C VAL A 374 -28.71 3.29 10.14
N GLN A 375 -28.86 3.21 11.46
CA GLN A 375 -30.17 3.21 12.12
C GLN A 375 -30.94 4.52 11.82
N GLY A 376 -32.13 4.40 11.23
CA GLY A 376 -32.95 5.53 10.80
C GLY A 376 -32.50 6.19 9.49
N HIS A 377 -31.44 5.70 8.84
CA HIS A 377 -30.96 6.23 7.58
C HIS A 377 -31.86 5.80 6.40
N TRP A 378 -32.11 6.67 5.42
CA TRP A 378 -33.01 6.39 4.29
C TRP A 378 -32.61 5.14 3.47
N ALA A 379 -31.30 4.87 3.42
CA ALA A 379 -30.73 3.73 2.71
C ALA A 379 -30.58 2.47 3.58
N GLN A 380 -31.06 2.48 4.83
CA GLN A 380 -30.85 1.40 5.80
C GLN A 380 -31.18 0.03 5.23
N ALA A 381 -32.38 -0.13 4.64
CA ALA A 381 -32.82 -1.42 4.12
C ALA A 381 -31.91 -1.94 2.99
N TYR A 382 -31.46 -1.06 2.07
CA TYR A 382 -30.52 -1.43 1.02
C TYR A 382 -29.17 -1.86 1.59
N ILE A 383 -28.66 -1.10 2.54
CA ILE A 383 -27.36 -1.35 3.16
C ILE A 383 -27.37 -2.68 3.91
N GLN A 384 -28.40 -2.91 4.74
CA GLN A 384 -28.53 -4.14 5.51
C GLN A 384 -28.70 -5.36 4.60
N ALA A 385 -29.48 -5.24 3.53
CA ALA A 385 -29.69 -6.34 2.60
C ALA A 385 -28.43 -6.70 1.80
N LEU A 386 -27.68 -5.71 1.31
CA LEU A 386 -26.40 -5.95 0.64
C LEU A 386 -25.32 -6.46 1.60
N ALA A 387 -25.32 -6.01 2.86
CA ALA A 387 -24.42 -6.53 3.88
C ALA A 387 -24.74 -8.00 4.22
N ALA A 388 -26.02 -8.37 4.30
CA ALA A 388 -26.45 -9.76 4.47
C ALA A 388 -26.02 -10.66 3.30
N GLN A 389 -25.95 -10.10 2.09
CA GLN A 389 -25.43 -10.79 0.89
C GLN A 389 -23.90 -10.73 0.76
N LYS A 390 -23.18 -10.13 1.73
CA LYS A 390 -21.71 -9.94 1.72
C LYS A 390 -21.21 -9.12 0.52
N VAL A 391 -22.08 -8.31 -0.10
CA VAL A 391 -21.73 -7.43 -1.22
C VAL A 391 -21.01 -6.17 -0.72
N ILE A 392 -21.47 -5.63 0.41
CA ILE A 392 -20.87 -4.47 1.09
C ILE A 392 -20.58 -4.79 2.55
N THR A 393 -19.70 -4.01 3.15
CA THR A 393 -19.24 -4.16 4.53
C THR A 393 -19.05 -2.80 5.20
N GLY A 394 -19.04 -2.82 6.53
CA GLY A 394 -18.73 -1.66 7.36
C GLY A 394 -17.26 -1.63 7.78
N PHE A 395 -16.92 -0.60 8.53
CA PHE A 395 -15.59 -0.36 9.08
C PHE A 395 -15.39 -1.14 10.39
N PRO A 396 -14.13 -1.32 10.83
CA PRO A 396 -13.82 -2.03 12.08
C PRO A 396 -14.44 -1.40 13.34
N ASP A 397 -14.82 -0.12 13.29
CA ASP A 397 -15.51 0.60 14.37
C ASP A 397 -17.02 0.30 14.44
N GLY A 398 -17.55 -0.57 13.57
CA GLY A 398 -18.96 -0.93 13.50
C GLY A 398 -19.84 0.03 12.70
N SER A 399 -19.24 1.06 12.08
CA SER A 399 -19.96 2.01 11.21
C SER A 399 -20.01 1.55 9.75
N PHE A 400 -20.96 2.06 8.97
CA PHE A 400 -20.97 1.92 7.51
C PHE A 400 -20.51 3.19 6.79
N LYS A 401 -20.58 4.35 7.43
CA LYS A 401 -20.38 5.70 6.88
C LYS A 401 -21.22 5.95 5.62
N PRO A 402 -22.56 5.92 5.72
CA PRO A 402 -23.45 5.99 4.55
C PRO A 402 -23.28 7.26 3.70
N ASN A 403 -22.79 8.35 4.30
CA ASN A 403 -22.64 9.65 3.63
C ASN A 403 -21.26 9.87 3.00
N ASP A 404 -20.28 8.98 3.25
CA ASP A 404 -18.94 9.13 2.70
C ASP A 404 -18.91 8.82 1.20
N PRO A 405 -18.08 9.51 0.40
CA PRO A 405 -17.96 9.26 -1.03
C PRO A 405 -17.15 8.00 -1.35
N VAL A 406 -17.59 7.29 -2.39
CA VAL A 406 -16.99 6.01 -2.83
C VAL A 406 -15.90 6.24 -3.88
N THR A 407 -14.74 5.57 -3.76
CA THR A 407 -13.71 5.60 -4.82
C THR A 407 -14.07 4.67 -5.97
N ARG A 408 -13.54 4.93 -7.17
CA ARG A 408 -13.74 4.05 -8.33
C ARG A 408 -13.29 2.61 -8.07
N ALA A 409 -12.20 2.41 -7.34
CA ALA A 409 -11.75 1.08 -6.93
C ALA A 409 -12.74 0.40 -5.96
N GLN A 410 -13.25 1.12 -4.97
CA GLN A 410 -14.28 0.59 -4.06
C GLN A 410 -15.55 0.20 -4.82
N PHE A 411 -15.99 1.04 -5.76
CA PHE A 411 -17.13 0.73 -6.61
C PHE A 411 -16.89 -0.52 -7.46
N ALA A 412 -15.69 -0.69 -8.02
CA ALA A 412 -15.31 -1.90 -8.77
C ALA A 412 -15.43 -3.19 -7.92
N VAL A 413 -15.03 -3.13 -6.65
CA VAL A 413 -15.21 -4.24 -5.70
C VAL A 413 -16.68 -4.54 -5.46
N ILE A 414 -17.50 -3.51 -5.23
CA ILE A 414 -18.92 -3.67 -4.96
C ILE A 414 -19.62 -4.34 -6.15
N VAL A 415 -19.40 -3.87 -7.38
CA VAL A 415 -20.03 -4.48 -8.57
C VAL A 415 -19.50 -5.89 -8.84
N SER A 416 -18.21 -6.15 -8.60
CA SER A 416 -17.63 -7.48 -8.77
C SER A 416 -18.24 -8.48 -7.79
N LYS A 417 -18.41 -8.10 -6.52
CA LYS A 417 -19.07 -8.94 -5.51
C LYS A 417 -20.57 -9.11 -5.78
N ALA A 418 -21.26 -8.05 -6.21
CA ALA A 418 -22.70 -8.09 -6.46
C ALA A 418 -23.09 -8.98 -7.65
N PHE A 419 -22.33 -8.87 -8.76
CA PHE A 419 -22.75 -9.43 -10.04
C PHE A 419 -21.92 -10.61 -10.51
N SER A 420 -20.72 -10.84 -9.95
CA SER A 420 -19.70 -11.78 -10.45
C SER A 420 -19.58 -11.74 -11.98
N PRO A 421 -19.24 -10.57 -12.57
CA PRO A 421 -19.29 -10.38 -14.02
C PRO A 421 -18.41 -11.37 -14.78
N THR A 422 -18.96 -11.99 -15.83
CA THR A 422 -18.16 -12.78 -16.77
C THR A 422 -17.45 -11.88 -17.77
N PRO A 423 -16.22 -12.22 -18.21
CA PRO A 423 -15.49 -11.43 -19.19
C PRO A 423 -16.26 -11.31 -20.52
N ARG A 424 -16.55 -10.08 -20.94
CA ARG A 424 -17.13 -9.73 -22.26
C ARG A 424 -16.17 -8.93 -23.14
N ARG A 425 -15.09 -8.41 -22.55
CA ARG A 425 -14.05 -7.62 -23.20
C ARG A 425 -12.68 -8.19 -22.81
N ALA A 426 -11.69 -8.00 -23.67
CA ALA A 426 -10.31 -8.36 -23.35
C ALA A 426 -9.81 -7.60 -22.11
N GLY A 427 -8.92 -8.24 -21.35
CA GLY A 427 -8.27 -7.61 -20.20
C GLY A 427 -7.52 -6.34 -20.62
N THR A 428 -7.68 -5.28 -19.85
CA THR A 428 -7.00 -4.00 -20.08
C THR A 428 -6.01 -3.76 -18.95
N THR A 429 -4.74 -3.53 -19.25
CA THR A 429 -3.77 -3.08 -18.24
C THR A 429 -3.90 -1.58 -18.06
N PHE A 430 -4.14 -1.14 -16.83
CA PHE A 430 -4.18 0.28 -16.50
C PHE A 430 -2.83 0.74 -15.92
N ALA A 431 -2.29 1.83 -16.44
CA ALA A 431 -0.97 2.34 -16.09
C ALA A 431 -0.85 2.75 -14.60
N ASP A 432 -1.96 3.12 -13.98
CA ASP A 432 -2.08 3.58 -12.60
C ASP A 432 -2.66 2.52 -11.64
N VAL A 433 -2.72 1.25 -12.07
CA VAL A 433 -3.16 0.14 -11.22
C VAL A 433 -2.10 -0.97 -11.24
N ALA A 434 -1.21 -0.95 -10.25
CA ALA A 434 -0.22 -2.01 -10.07
C ALA A 434 -0.88 -3.37 -9.77
N LYS A 435 -0.25 -4.48 -10.15
CA LYS A 435 -0.75 -5.84 -9.85
C LYS A 435 -0.91 -6.10 -8.34
N SER A 436 -0.10 -5.44 -7.51
CA SER A 436 -0.18 -5.50 -6.05
C SER A 436 -1.25 -4.60 -5.45
N PHE A 437 -1.92 -3.77 -6.25
CA PHE A 437 -2.99 -2.91 -5.76
C PHE A 437 -4.17 -3.77 -5.28
N TRP A 438 -4.69 -3.49 -4.08
CA TRP A 438 -5.74 -4.28 -3.43
C TRP A 438 -7.00 -4.48 -4.29
N GLY A 439 -7.32 -3.51 -5.15
CA GLY A 439 -8.47 -3.54 -6.04
C GLY A 439 -8.18 -4.09 -7.43
N PHE A 440 -6.95 -4.57 -7.72
CA PHE A 440 -6.52 -4.96 -9.06
C PHE A 440 -7.48 -5.98 -9.71
N ASP A 441 -7.77 -7.10 -9.03
CA ASP A 441 -8.64 -8.15 -9.56
C ASP A 441 -10.08 -7.68 -9.77
N ALA A 442 -10.61 -6.89 -8.85
CA ALA A 442 -11.95 -6.34 -8.97
C ALA A 442 -12.06 -5.32 -10.10
N ILE A 443 -11.03 -4.49 -10.30
CA ILE A 443 -10.95 -3.54 -11.41
C ILE A 443 -10.90 -4.31 -12.74
N GLN A 444 -10.09 -5.35 -12.84
CA GLN A 444 -10.06 -6.22 -14.02
C GLN A 444 -11.41 -6.86 -14.28
N THR A 445 -12.01 -7.47 -13.27
CA THR A 445 -13.31 -8.16 -13.35
C THR A 445 -14.41 -7.19 -13.79
N ALA A 446 -14.53 -6.03 -13.14
CA ALA A 446 -15.53 -5.02 -13.48
C ALA A 446 -15.31 -4.43 -14.89
N SER A 447 -14.06 -4.25 -15.32
CA SER A 447 -13.73 -3.72 -16.64
C SER A 447 -14.03 -4.72 -17.75
N GLN A 448 -13.56 -5.97 -17.60
CA GLN A 448 -13.78 -7.05 -18.55
C GLN A 448 -15.26 -7.42 -18.63
N GLY A 449 -15.96 -7.39 -17.50
CA GLY A 449 -17.39 -7.60 -17.40
C GLY A 449 -18.25 -6.44 -17.90
N GLY A 450 -17.64 -5.37 -18.41
CA GLY A 450 -18.31 -4.25 -19.07
C GLY A 450 -18.99 -3.24 -18.14
N PHE A 451 -18.85 -3.39 -16.82
CA PHE A 451 -19.37 -2.44 -15.83
C PHE A 451 -18.56 -1.15 -15.84
N MET A 452 -17.24 -1.25 -15.85
CA MET A 452 -16.37 -0.07 -15.78
C MET A 452 -15.47 0.04 -17.02
N ALA A 453 -14.98 1.24 -17.25
CA ALA A 453 -13.97 1.52 -18.26
C ALA A 453 -12.92 2.46 -17.66
N GLY A 454 -11.71 2.42 -18.22
CA GLY A 454 -10.68 3.41 -17.96
C GLY A 454 -10.98 4.75 -18.63
N TYR A 455 -10.12 5.71 -18.36
CA TYR A 455 -10.06 7.00 -19.00
C TYR A 455 -9.07 6.97 -20.18
N PRO A 456 -9.14 7.99 -21.08
CA PRO A 456 -8.09 8.22 -22.07
C PRO A 456 -6.70 8.21 -21.44
N GLY A 457 -5.72 7.66 -22.18
CA GLY A 457 -4.35 7.47 -21.68
C GLY A 457 -4.14 6.18 -20.87
N GLY A 458 -5.10 5.25 -20.87
CA GLY A 458 -4.93 3.93 -20.27
C GLY A 458 -4.90 3.93 -18.74
N THR A 459 -5.62 4.87 -18.11
CA THR A 459 -5.69 4.99 -16.64
C THR A 459 -7.06 4.61 -16.11
N PHE A 460 -7.13 4.08 -14.89
CA PHE A 460 -8.40 3.75 -14.23
C PHE A 460 -8.82 4.79 -13.20
N LYS A 461 -7.86 5.50 -12.60
CA LYS A 461 -8.00 6.45 -11.48
C LYS A 461 -8.66 5.80 -10.25
N PRO A 462 -8.01 4.79 -9.63
CA PRO A 462 -8.63 3.97 -8.59
C PRO A 462 -9.10 4.75 -7.36
N GLU A 463 -8.36 5.78 -6.96
CA GLU A 463 -8.66 6.59 -5.76
C GLU A 463 -9.60 7.78 -6.03
N GLN A 464 -9.92 8.05 -7.30
CA GLN A 464 -10.86 9.12 -7.63
C GLN A 464 -12.26 8.75 -7.11
N LYS A 465 -12.92 9.71 -6.44
CA LYS A 465 -14.32 9.56 -6.03
C LYS A 465 -15.22 9.48 -7.25
N ILE A 466 -16.09 8.49 -7.30
CA ILE A 466 -16.90 8.21 -8.48
C ILE A 466 -18.10 9.18 -8.55
N PRO A 467 -18.31 9.91 -9.66
CA PRO A 467 -19.53 10.68 -9.85
C PRO A 467 -20.77 9.79 -9.93
N ARG A 468 -21.92 10.26 -9.42
CA ARG A 468 -23.21 9.52 -9.45
C ARG A 468 -23.58 9.03 -10.84
N VAL A 469 -23.44 9.89 -11.84
CA VAL A 469 -23.73 9.53 -13.23
C VAL A 469 -22.86 8.38 -13.72
N GLN A 470 -21.58 8.34 -13.34
CA GLN A 470 -20.68 7.27 -13.74
C GLN A 470 -21.05 5.94 -13.07
N ALA A 471 -21.47 5.94 -11.81
CA ALA A 471 -21.93 4.73 -11.13
C ALA A 471 -23.16 4.12 -11.82
N LEU A 472 -24.14 4.96 -12.20
CA LEU A 472 -25.36 4.51 -12.90
C LEU A 472 -25.07 4.05 -14.33
N VAL A 473 -24.26 4.78 -15.08
CA VAL A 473 -23.79 4.37 -16.43
C VAL A 473 -23.06 3.03 -16.35
N ALA A 474 -22.23 2.84 -15.33
CA ALA A 474 -21.50 1.59 -15.13
C ALA A 474 -22.44 0.40 -14.90
N ILE A 475 -23.47 0.57 -14.07
CA ILE A 475 -24.50 -0.46 -13.84
C ILE A 475 -25.28 -0.74 -15.12
N ALA A 476 -25.74 0.30 -15.82
CA ALA A 476 -26.53 0.15 -17.05
C ALA A 476 -25.75 -0.56 -18.17
N ASN A 477 -24.46 -0.25 -18.33
CA ASN A 477 -23.58 -0.91 -19.29
C ASN A 477 -23.22 -2.34 -18.86
N GLY A 478 -22.95 -2.52 -17.57
CA GLY A 478 -22.66 -3.82 -16.97
C GLY A 478 -23.79 -4.83 -17.14
N LEU A 479 -25.03 -4.36 -17.02
CA LEU A 479 -26.25 -5.16 -17.16
C LEU A 479 -26.92 -5.05 -18.54
N GLU A 480 -26.24 -4.44 -19.52
CA GLU A 480 -26.69 -4.37 -20.92
C GLU A 480 -28.09 -3.78 -21.10
N PHE A 481 -28.42 -2.73 -20.34
CA PHE A 481 -29.74 -2.10 -20.44
C PHE A 481 -30.00 -1.40 -21.78
N GLY A 482 -28.95 -1.13 -22.55
CA GLY A 482 -29.01 -0.35 -23.78
C GLY A 482 -29.30 1.13 -23.53
N ASN A 483 -29.58 1.84 -24.62
CA ASN A 483 -30.04 3.24 -24.55
C ASN A 483 -31.56 3.26 -24.35
N GLY A 484 -32.01 4.01 -23.35
CA GLY A 484 -33.43 4.25 -23.10
C GLY A 484 -33.96 5.45 -23.87
N ASP A 485 -35.28 5.64 -23.83
CA ASP A 485 -35.93 6.84 -24.35
C ASP A 485 -35.52 8.07 -23.50
N VAL A 486 -34.76 8.97 -24.10
CA VAL A 486 -34.24 10.18 -23.44
C VAL A 486 -35.33 11.15 -23.01
N SER A 487 -36.56 11.01 -23.53
CA SER A 487 -37.72 11.79 -23.07
C SER A 487 -37.96 11.62 -21.56
N VAL A 488 -37.63 10.44 -21.02
CA VAL A 488 -37.72 10.10 -19.59
C VAL A 488 -36.87 11.02 -18.71
N LEU A 489 -35.79 11.59 -19.24
CA LEU A 489 -34.90 12.47 -18.48
C LEU A 489 -35.57 13.78 -18.07
N SER A 490 -36.66 14.20 -18.71
CA SER A 490 -37.51 15.33 -18.30
C SER A 490 -38.04 15.20 -16.86
N ARG A 491 -38.00 13.99 -16.29
CA ARG A 491 -38.32 13.73 -14.89
C ARG A 491 -37.36 14.41 -13.90
N TYR A 492 -36.16 14.77 -14.36
CA TYR A 492 -35.11 15.38 -13.57
C TYR A 492 -35.08 16.91 -13.76
N GLN A 493 -35.11 17.65 -12.66
CA GLN A 493 -35.00 19.11 -12.62
C GLN A 493 -33.62 19.57 -13.15
N ASP A 494 -32.61 18.72 -12.99
CA ASP A 494 -31.23 18.93 -13.39
C ASP A 494 -30.84 18.08 -14.60
N ALA A 495 -31.81 17.74 -15.46
CA ALA A 495 -31.57 16.94 -16.67
C ALA A 495 -30.48 17.53 -17.59
N THR A 496 -30.37 18.86 -17.64
CA THR A 496 -29.34 19.57 -18.44
C THR A 496 -27.92 19.34 -17.94
N ALA A 497 -27.74 18.93 -16.68
CA ALA A 497 -26.44 18.60 -16.11
C ALA A 497 -25.97 17.17 -16.46
N ILE A 498 -26.84 16.35 -17.06
CA ILE A 498 -26.51 14.99 -17.50
C ILE A 498 -25.62 15.08 -18.74
N PRO A 499 -24.39 14.56 -18.71
CA PRO A 499 -23.54 14.52 -19.89
C PRO A 499 -24.20 13.75 -21.04
N SER A 500 -24.04 14.23 -22.26
CA SER A 500 -24.65 13.63 -23.47
C SER A 500 -24.29 12.16 -23.66
N TYR A 501 -23.07 11.74 -23.30
CA TYR A 501 -22.65 10.34 -23.36
C TYR A 501 -23.43 9.43 -22.39
N ALA A 502 -24.01 9.99 -21.33
CA ALA A 502 -24.71 9.26 -20.28
C ALA A 502 -26.23 9.22 -20.50
N SER A 503 -26.79 10.10 -21.32
CA SER A 503 -28.24 10.31 -21.44
C SER A 503 -29.01 9.01 -21.72
N GLY A 504 -28.56 8.20 -22.68
CA GLY A 504 -29.20 6.92 -23.00
C GLY A 504 -29.14 5.89 -21.86
N SER A 505 -27.99 5.75 -21.21
CA SER A 505 -27.81 4.83 -20.08
C SER A 505 -28.58 5.27 -18.84
N ILE A 506 -28.65 6.57 -18.57
CA ILE A 506 -29.45 7.10 -17.46
C ILE A 506 -30.92 6.91 -17.74
N ALA A 507 -31.39 7.19 -18.95
CA ALA A 507 -32.78 6.95 -19.34
C ALA A 507 -33.18 5.49 -19.14
N SER A 508 -32.36 4.53 -19.58
CA SER A 508 -32.65 3.10 -19.38
C SER A 508 -32.59 2.68 -17.92
N ALA A 509 -31.62 3.19 -17.13
CA ALA A 509 -31.56 2.96 -15.69
C ALA A 509 -32.78 3.52 -14.95
N THR A 510 -33.28 4.69 -15.36
CA THR A 510 -34.50 5.29 -14.81
C THR A 510 -35.73 4.44 -15.12
N THR A 511 -35.92 4.06 -16.38
CA THR A 511 -37.05 3.20 -16.81
C THR A 511 -37.05 1.87 -16.07
N ARG A 512 -35.86 1.33 -15.79
CA ARG A 512 -35.67 0.06 -15.05
C ARG A 512 -35.71 0.20 -13.53
N LYS A 513 -36.05 1.38 -13.00
CA LYS A 513 -36.17 1.69 -11.56
C LYS A 513 -34.86 1.48 -10.78
N VAL A 514 -33.71 1.61 -11.44
CA VAL A 514 -32.39 1.52 -10.81
C VAL A 514 -31.99 2.82 -10.13
N VAL A 515 -32.48 3.96 -10.64
CA VAL A 515 -32.15 5.27 -10.07
C VAL A 515 -32.91 5.51 -8.78
N VAL A 516 -32.18 5.81 -7.71
CA VAL A 516 -32.70 6.19 -6.39
C VAL A 516 -32.16 7.57 -6.01
N ASN A 517 -33.06 8.53 -5.75
CA ASN A 517 -32.72 9.91 -5.47
C ASN A 517 -33.28 10.34 -4.11
N TYR A 518 -32.37 10.65 -3.19
CA TYR A 518 -32.68 11.15 -1.86
C TYR A 518 -32.06 12.54 -1.66
N PRO A 519 -32.76 13.48 -0.99
CA PRO A 519 -34.16 13.39 -0.56
C PRO A 519 -35.16 13.72 -1.69
N THR A 520 -34.69 14.33 -2.77
CA THR A 520 -35.54 14.85 -3.86
C THR A 520 -35.52 13.91 -5.05
N VAL A 521 -36.61 13.16 -5.27
CA VAL A 521 -36.73 12.16 -6.33
C VAL A 521 -36.40 12.73 -7.73
N GLY A 522 -36.81 13.97 -7.98
CA GLY A 522 -36.58 14.67 -9.24
C GLY A 522 -35.20 15.31 -9.42
N ALA A 523 -34.22 15.09 -8.52
CA ALA A 523 -32.88 15.67 -8.63
C ALA A 523 -31.81 14.56 -8.68
N LEU A 524 -31.18 14.37 -9.85
CA LEU A 524 -30.20 13.31 -10.06
C LEU A 524 -28.84 13.63 -9.42
N ASN A 525 -28.46 14.91 -9.46
CA ASN A 525 -27.15 15.46 -9.11
C ASN A 525 -26.00 14.69 -9.81
N PRO A 526 -25.98 14.64 -11.15
CA PRO A 526 -25.18 13.67 -11.91
C PRO A 526 -23.67 13.80 -11.68
N ASN A 527 -23.18 15.03 -11.49
CA ASN A 527 -21.75 15.33 -11.41
C ASN A 527 -21.21 15.36 -9.97
N ARG A 528 -22.07 15.20 -8.95
CA ARG A 528 -21.65 15.04 -7.56
C ARG A 528 -21.07 13.65 -7.34
N GLU A 529 -20.10 13.53 -6.43
CA GLU A 529 -19.61 12.26 -5.92
C GLU A 529 -20.76 11.41 -5.35
N ALA A 530 -20.75 10.11 -5.65
CA ALA A 530 -21.72 9.16 -5.11
C ALA A 530 -21.34 8.74 -3.70
N THR A 531 -22.31 8.81 -2.77
CA THR A 531 -22.10 8.32 -1.41
C THR A 531 -22.23 6.80 -1.33
N ARG A 532 -21.74 6.21 -0.24
CA ARG A 532 -21.86 4.78 0.05
C ARG A 532 -23.32 4.30 0.10
N ALA A 533 -24.20 5.09 0.70
CA ALA A 533 -25.64 4.81 0.74
C ALA A 533 -26.27 4.78 -0.66
N GLU A 534 -25.84 5.69 -1.52
CA GLU A 534 -26.37 5.81 -2.88
C GLU A 534 -25.91 4.67 -3.77
N VAL A 535 -24.63 4.33 -3.71
CA VAL A 535 -24.09 3.14 -4.38
C VAL A 535 -24.80 1.87 -3.91
N ALA A 536 -25.04 1.73 -2.61
CA ALA A 536 -25.81 0.60 -2.07
C ALA A 536 -27.23 0.55 -2.65
N ALA A 537 -27.94 1.68 -2.70
CA ALA A 537 -29.29 1.74 -3.28
C ALA A 537 -29.31 1.39 -4.78
N PHE A 538 -28.37 1.93 -5.57
CA PHE A 538 -28.28 1.65 -7.00
C PHE A 538 -27.98 0.17 -7.28
N VAL A 539 -26.98 -0.39 -6.58
CA VAL A 539 -26.58 -1.79 -6.75
C VAL A 539 -27.70 -2.72 -6.33
N TYR A 540 -28.40 -2.41 -5.22
CA TYR A 540 -29.53 -3.22 -4.80
C TYR A 540 -30.67 -3.21 -5.82
N GLN A 541 -31.06 -2.03 -6.33
CA GLN A 541 -32.10 -1.97 -7.36
C GLN A 541 -31.69 -2.68 -8.66
N ALA A 542 -30.40 -2.63 -9.00
CA ALA A 542 -29.87 -3.37 -10.12
C ALA A 542 -29.92 -4.89 -9.90
N LEU A 543 -29.70 -5.39 -8.67
CA LEU A 543 -29.92 -6.79 -8.31
C LEU A 543 -31.40 -7.18 -8.39
N VAL A 544 -32.31 -6.30 -7.98
CA VAL A 544 -33.76 -6.52 -8.16
C VAL A 544 -34.12 -6.62 -9.64
N ASN A 545 -33.60 -5.71 -10.47
CA ASN A 545 -33.82 -5.74 -11.93
C ASN A 545 -33.26 -7.02 -12.57
N ALA A 546 -32.14 -7.54 -12.05
CA ALA A 546 -31.53 -8.77 -12.50
C ALA A 546 -32.17 -10.05 -11.92
N GLY A 547 -33.24 -9.94 -11.13
CA GLY A 547 -33.91 -11.09 -10.48
C GLY A 547 -33.08 -11.74 -9.35
N LYS A 548 -32.05 -11.05 -8.85
CA LYS A 548 -31.14 -11.54 -7.80
C LYS A 548 -31.49 -11.03 -6.39
N ALA A 549 -32.48 -10.14 -6.26
CA ALA A 549 -32.95 -9.62 -4.98
C ALA A 549 -34.47 -9.34 -5.03
N GLN A 550 -35.10 -9.32 -3.86
CA GLN A 550 -36.51 -8.91 -3.73
C GLN A 550 -36.62 -7.39 -3.73
N ALA A 551 -37.70 -6.85 -4.30
CA ALA A 551 -37.92 -5.41 -4.29
C ALA A 551 -38.15 -4.89 -2.87
N LEU A 552 -37.44 -3.82 -2.50
CA LEU A 552 -37.64 -3.10 -1.24
C LEU A 552 -38.52 -1.87 -1.47
N PRO A 553 -39.50 -1.60 -0.59
CA PRO A 553 -40.30 -0.39 -0.66
C PRO A 553 -39.42 0.83 -0.38
N SER A 554 -39.48 1.83 -1.26
CA SER A 554 -38.76 3.08 -1.07
C SER A 554 -39.44 4.20 -1.87
N PRO A 555 -39.75 5.35 -1.22
CA PRO A 555 -40.33 6.50 -1.91
C PRO A 555 -39.29 7.23 -2.79
N TYR A 556 -38.01 6.86 -2.69
CA TYR A 556 -36.90 7.51 -3.38
C TYR A 556 -36.56 6.87 -4.73
N VAL A 557 -37.20 5.75 -5.06
CA VAL A 557 -37.04 5.10 -6.37
C VAL A 557 -37.70 5.97 -7.43
N VAL A 558 -36.93 6.33 -8.45
CA VAL A 558 -37.47 7.10 -9.56
C VAL A 558 -38.32 6.18 -10.43
N VAL A 559 -39.62 6.48 -10.49
CA VAL A 559 -40.57 5.80 -11.38
C VAL A 559 -40.97 6.73 -12.51
N VAL A 560 -41.03 6.17 -13.71
CA VAL A 560 -41.69 6.77 -14.87
C VAL A 560 -43.17 6.38 -14.79
N ASN A 561 -44.05 7.37 -14.63
CA ASN A 561 -45.48 7.13 -14.79
C ASN A 561 -45.76 6.89 -16.29
N PRO A 562 -46.59 5.88 -16.63
CA PRO A 562 -46.98 5.62 -18.02
C PRO A 562 -47.77 6.79 -18.62
#